data_AF-C7J086-F1
#
_entry.id   AF-C7J086-F1
#
_cell.length_a   1.000
_cell.length_b   1.000
_cell.length_c   1.000
_cell.angle_alpha   90.00
_cell.angle_beta   90.00
_cell.angle_gamma   90.00
#
_symmetry.space_group_name_H-M   'P 1'
#
loop_
_entity.id
_entity.type
_entity.pdbx_description
1 polymer ?
#
loop_
_entity_poly.entity_id
_entity_poly.type
_entity_poly.pdbx_seq_one_letter_code
_entity_poly.pdbx_strand_id
1 'polypeptide(L)'
;MLPDYYCCMVEKLIEKLTRNGRNAVAINEHIFSTVDGIIGTFALGETYAAEEFKDISETMDLLSSSSAEDFFPGSVAGRLVDRLTGLAARREAIFRKLDRFFERIVDQHAAADDDGPAAARRKADDKGSAGSDLVHELIDLWKMEGNTKQGFTKDHVKAMLLDTFVGGITTTSVTLHWAMSELIRNPRVMKKAQDEIRAVVGEKERVQHHDMPKLKYLKMVVKETFRLHPPATLLVPRETTRHFKVGGYDIPEKTKVIVNA
;
A
#
# COMPACT_ATOMS: atom_id res chain seq x y z
N MET A 1 6.94 17.97 -7.58
CA MET A 1 7.22 16.61 -8.09
C MET A 1 6.24 15.57 -7.55
N LEU A 2 6.32 15.12 -6.28
CA LEU A 2 5.26 14.25 -5.71
C LEU A 2 3.83 14.84 -5.81
N PRO A 3 3.58 16.13 -5.52
CA PRO A 3 2.24 16.71 -5.60
C PRO A 3 1.62 16.69 -7.00
N ASP A 4 2.44 16.87 -8.04
CA ASP A 4 2.00 16.95 -9.43
C ASP A 4 1.58 15.57 -9.97
N TYR A 5 2.24 14.51 -9.47
CA TYR A 5 1.94 13.13 -9.81
C TYR A 5 0.59 12.66 -9.25
N TYR A 6 0.32 12.91 -7.96
CA TYR A 6 -1.00 12.62 -7.37
C TYR A 6 -2.12 13.33 -8.14
N CYS A 7 -1.88 14.57 -8.57
CA CYS A 7 -2.84 15.31 -9.36
C CYS A 7 -3.13 14.64 -10.72
N CYS A 8 -2.10 14.19 -11.43
CA CYS A 8 -2.26 13.50 -12.72
C CYS A 8 -3.12 12.23 -12.60
N MET A 9 -2.89 11.41 -11.56
CA MET A 9 -3.67 10.18 -11.35
C MET A 9 -5.14 10.46 -10.98
N VAL A 10 -5.38 11.54 -10.22
CA VAL A 10 -6.74 12.00 -9.89
C VAL A 10 -7.44 12.60 -11.12
N GLU A 11 -6.73 13.32 -11.98
CA GLU A 11 -7.28 13.83 -13.24
C GLU A 11 -7.72 12.69 -14.16
N LYS A 12 -6.86 11.68 -14.36
CA LYS A 12 -7.22 10.48 -15.13
C LYS A 12 -8.47 9.78 -14.57
N LEU A 13 -8.63 9.77 -13.25
CA LEU A 13 -9.84 9.25 -12.59
C LEU A 13 -11.07 10.10 -12.95
N ILE A 14 -10.99 11.42 -12.79
CA ILE A 14 -12.08 12.35 -13.08
C ILE A 14 -12.48 12.26 -14.56
N GLU A 15 -11.51 12.20 -15.48
CA GLU A 15 -11.76 12.05 -16.92
C GLU A 15 -12.49 10.74 -17.23
N LYS A 16 -12.05 9.61 -16.65
CA LYS A 16 -12.71 8.31 -16.81
C LYS A 16 -14.16 8.34 -16.29
N LEU A 17 -14.38 8.94 -15.12
CA LEU A 17 -15.72 9.06 -14.54
C LEU A 17 -16.61 10.00 -15.36
N THR A 18 -16.06 11.11 -15.86
CA THR A 18 -16.80 12.08 -16.69
C THR A 18 -17.19 11.47 -18.04
N ARG A 19 -16.31 10.66 -18.65
CA ARG A 19 -16.60 9.93 -19.89
C ARG A 19 -17.76 8.95 -19.77
N ASN A 20 -17.97 8.38 -18.58
CA ASN A 20 -19.11 7.49 -18.32
C ASN A 20 -20.46 8.23 -18.21
N GLY A 21 -20.45 9.57 -18.20
CA GLY A 21 -21.66 10.39 -18.24
C GLY A 21 -22.56 10.15 -17.03
N ARG A 22 -23.83 9.81 -17.29
CA ARG A 22 -24.85 9.54 -16.24
C ARG A 22 -25.01 8.04 -15.94
N ASN A 23 -24.17 7.18 -16.50
CA ASN A 23 -24.28 5.74 -16.28
C ASN A 23 -23.83 5.38 -14.86
N ALA A 24 -24.41 4.32 -14.31
CA ALA A 24 -23.96 3.76 -13.04
C ALA A 24 -22.54 3.19 -13.20
N VAL A 25 -21.68 3.45 -12.23
CA VAL A 25 -20.26 3.06 -12.25
C VAL A 25 -19.90 2.36 -10.95
N ALA A 26 -19.16 1.25 -11.06
CA ALA A 26 -18.57 0.56 -9.92
C ALA A 26 -17.33 1.35 -9.43
N ILE A 27 -17.52 2.22 -8.44
CA ILE A 27 -16.47 3.14 -7.98
C ILE A 27 -15.26 2.43 -7.37
N ASN A 28 -15.43 1.21 -6.87
CA ASN A 28 -14.35 0.39 -6.32
C ASN A 28 -13.23 0.17 -7.35
N GLU A 29 -13.55 -0.26 -8.57
CA GLU A 29 -12.54 -0.55 -9.61
C GLU A 29 -11.72 0.69 -9.96
N HIS A 30 -12.39 1.84 -10.03
CA HIS A 30 -11.75 3.11 -10.28
C HIS A 30 -10.86 3.57 -9.13
N ILE A 31 -11.32 3.44 -7.89
CA ILE A 31 -10.52 3.75 -6.69
C ILE A 31 -9.28 2.86 -6.64
N PHE A 32 -9.43 1.56 -6.85
CA PHE A 32 -8.33 0.60 -6.84
C PHE A 32 -7.30 0.95 -7.93
N SER A 33 -7.73 1.16 -9.18
CA SER A 33 -6.82 1.52 -10.27
C SER A 33 -6.08 2.84 -10.01
N THR A 34 -6.72 3.82 -9.38
CA THR A 34 -6.07 5.08 -9.04
C THR A 34 -5.04 4.91 -7.94
N VAL A 35 -5.36 4.17 -6.87
CA VAL A 35 -4.42 3.90 -5.77
C VAL A 35 -3.26 3.04 -6.25
N ASP A 36 -3.52 2.01 -7.05
CA ASP A 36 -2.50 1.17 -7.68
C ASP A 36 -1.54 2.01 -8.51
N GLY A 37 -2.04 2.87 -9.41
CA GLY A 37 -1.13 3.71 -10.18
C GLY A 37 -0.36 4.69 -9.30
N ILE A 38 -0.95 5.21 -8.22
CA ILE A 38 -0.23 6.08 -7.28
C ILE A 38 0.93 5.34 -6.58
N ILE A 39 0.63 4.19 -5.96
CA ILE A 39 1.60 3.43 -5.17
C ILE A 39 2.60 2.70 -6.08
N GLY A 40 2.12 2.10 -7.18
CA GLY A 40 2.94 1.42 -8.18
C GLY A 40 4.00 2.35 -8.76
N THR A 41 3.63 3.55 -9.21
CA THR A 41 4.64 4.47 -9.77
C THR A 41 5.59 5.01 -8.71
N PHE A 42 5.13 5.25 -7.48
CA PHE A 42 6.02 5.64 -6.39
C PHE A 42 7.00 4.52 -6.00
N ALA A 43 6.51 3.29 -5.87
CA ALA A 43 7.27 2.18 -5.34
C ALA A 43 8.13 1.47 -6.40
N LEU A 44 7.63 1.39 -7.63
CA LEU A 44 8.11 0.51 -8.70
C LEU A 44 8.38 1.25 -10.01
N GLY A 45 8.17 2.57 -10.07
CA GLY A 45 8.40 3.38 -11.28
C GLY A 45 7.32 3.28 -12.37
N GLU A 46 6.47 2.25 -12.36
CA GLU A 46 5.41 2.03 -13.37
C GLU A 46 4.05 1.67 -12.74
N THR A 47 3.00 1.60 -13.56
CA THR A 47 1.65 1.18 -13.12
C THR A 47 1.42 -0.30 -13.42
N TYR A 48 1.10 -1.10 -12.41
CA TYR A 48 0.98 -2.57 -12.52
C TYR A 48 -0.48 -3.01 -12.33
N ALA A 49 -1.29 -2.82 -13.37
CA ALA A 49 -2.75 -3.02 -13.33
C ALA A 49 -3.21 -4.49 -13.18
N ALA A 50 -4.45 -4.64 -12.68
CA ALA A 50 -5.44 -5.75 -12.75
C ALA A 50 -5.02 -7.22 -12.48
N GLU A 51 -4.03 -7.79 -13.17
CA GLU A 51 -3.71 -9.23 -13.01
C GLU A 51 -3.03 -9.52 -11.66
N GLU A 52 -2.18 -8.61 -11.21
CA GLU A 52 -1.46 -8.75 -9.94
C GLU A 52 -2.33 -8.37 -8.75
N PHE A 53 -3.44 -7.68 -8.99
CA PHE A 53 -4.42 -7.31 -7.95
C PHE A 53 -5.09 -8.54 -7.32
N LYS A 54 -5.39 -9.57 -8.14
CA LYS A 54 -5.91 -10.84 -7.61
C LYS A 54 -4.93 -11.46 -6.62
N ASP A 55 -3.63 -11.30 -6.89
CA ASP A 55 -2.58 -11.81 -6.03
C ASP A 55 -2.44 -10.99 -4.75
N ILE A 56 -2.62 -9.67 -4.80
CA ILE A 56 -2.62 -8.83 -3.59
C ILE A 56 -3.75 -9.24 -2.64
N SER A 57 -4.97 -9.43 -3.15
CA SER A 57 -6.10 -9.88 -2.32
C SER A 57 -5.82 -11.25 -1.71
N GLU A 58 -5.30 -12.18 -2.51
CA GLU A 58 -4.94 -13.52 -2.01
C GLU A 58 -3.80 -13.47 -0.98
N THR A 59 -2.84 -12.55 -1.18
CA THR A 59 -1.74 -12.28 -0.24
C THR A 59 -2.27 -11.74 1.08
N MET A 60 -3.21 -10.80 1.05
CA MET A 60 -3.84 -10.27 2.27
C MET A 60 -4.65 -11.33 3.02
N ASP A 61 -5.38 -12.19 2.31
CA ASP A 61 -6.08 -13.33 2.91
C ASP A 61 -5.09 -14.29 3.58
N LEU A 62 -3.94 -14.52 2.96
CA LEU A 62 -2.89 -15.37 3.52
C LEU A 62 -2.24 -14.71 4.75
N LEU A 63 -1.90 -13.42 4.69
CA LEU A 63 -1.28 -12.68 5.80
C LEU A 63 -2.21 -12.57 7.01
N SER A 64 -3.52 -12.51 6.80
CA SER A 64 -4.53 -12.53 7.86
C SER A 64 -4.89 -13.94 8.34
N SER A 65 -4.48 -14.98 7.60
CA SER A 65 -4.73 -16.37 8.00
C SER A 65 -3.86 -16.76 9.21
N SER A 66 -4.39 -17.65 10.04
CA SER A 66 -3.65 -18.27 11.13
C SER A 66 -3.34 -19.72 10.78
N SER A 67 -2.11 -20.16 10.99
CA SER A 67 -1.71 -21.55 10.78
C SER A 67 -1.68 -22.33 12.09
N ALA A 68 -1.81 -23.65 12.02
CA ALA A 68 -1.70 -24.51 13.20
C ALA A 68 -0.29 -24.44 13.81
N GLU A 69 0.74 -24.23 12.99
CA GLU A 69 2.11 -23.98 13.43
C GLU A 69 2.24 -22.68 14.25
N ASP A 70 1.40 -21.65 14.02
CA ASP A 70 1.43 -20.41 14.80
C ASP A 70 0.96 -20.60 16.27
N PHE A 71 0.17 -21.65 16.54
CA PHE A 71 -0.33 -21.97 17.88
C PHE A 71 0.45 -23.09 18.56
N PHE A 72 1.01 -24.02 17.78
CA PHE A 72 1.78 -25.16 18.28
C PHE A 72 3.18 -25.19 17.67
N PRO A 73 4.03 -24.19 17.99
CA PRO A 73 5.35 -24.05 17.38
C PRO A 73 6.21 -25.28 17.66
N GLY A 74 6.88 -25.77 16.61
CA GLY A 74 7.77 -26.94 16.68
C GLY A 74 7.06 -28.31 16.71
N SER A 75 5.74 -28.35 16.82
CA SER A 75 5.00 -29.62 16.79
C SER A 75 4.96 -30.21 15.37
N VAL A 76 5.21 -31.52 15.27
CA VAL A 76 5.05 -32.27 14.01
C VAL A 76 3.56 -32.28 13.59
N ALA A 77 2.65 -32.27 14.57
CA ALA A 77 1.21 -32.23 14.35
C ALA A 77 0.75 -30.92 13.68
N GLY A 78 1.20 -29.75 14.13
CA GLY A 78 0.85 -28.46 13.52
C GLY A 78 1.28 -28.38 12.04
N ARG A 79 2.53 -28.75 11.75
CA ARG A 79 3.04 -28.82 10.37
C ARG A 79 2.30 -29.83 9.50
N LEU A 80 1.85 -30.95 10.07
CA LEU A 80 1.04 -31.94 9.35
C LEU A 80 -0.35 -31.38 9.04
N VAL A 81 -0.99 -30.71 10.00
CA VAL A 81 -2.29 -30.05 9.81
C VAL A 81 -2.20 -29.01 8.70
N ASP A 82 -1.20 -28.12 8.73
CA ASP A 82 -1.02 -27.09 7.70
C ASP A 82 -0.70 -27.65 6.31
N ARG A 83 -0.09 -28.84 6.24
CA ARG A 83 0.08 -29.58 4.99
C ARG A 83 -1.22 -30.21 4.50
N LEU A 84 -2.01 -30.79 5.39
CA LEU A 84 -3.29 -31.42 5.06
C LEU A 84 -4.37 -30.40 4.67
N THR A 85 -4.40 -29.23 5.32
CA THR A 85 -5.31 -28.13 4.95
C THR A 85 -4.91 -27.43 3.65
N GLY A 86 -3.72 -27.73 3.12
CA GLY A 86 -3.17 -27.09 1.93
C GLY A 86 -2.62 -25.68 2.16
N LEU A 87 -2.67 -25.17 3.40
CA LEU A 87 -2.22 -23.82 3.73
C LEU A 87 -0.72 -23.63 3.46
N ALA A 88 0.10 -24.65 3.75
CA ALA A 88 1.53 -24.64 3.43
C ALA A 88 1.79 -24.52 1.92
N ALA A 89 1.04 -25.28 1.11
CA ALA A 89 1.18 -25.26 -0.35
C ALA A 89 0.70 -23.91 -0.94
N ARG A 90 -0.41 -23.36 -0.42
CA ARG A 90 -0.93 -22.05 -0.81
C ARG A 90 0.07 -20.94 -0.49
N ARG A 91 0.65 -20.94 0.72
CA ARG A 91 1.68 -19.98 1.15
C ARG A 91 2.88 -19.99 0.21
N GLU A 92 3.40 -21.18 -0.09
CA GLU A 92 4.55 -21.34 -0.96
C GLU A 92 4.25 -20.90 -2.41
N ALA A 93 3.04 -21.18 -2.91
CA ALA A 93 2.62 -20.75 -4.24
C ALA A 93 2.56 -19.21 -4.35
N ILE A 94 1.95 -18.55 -3.36
CA ILE A 94 1.87 -17.08 -3.28
C ILE A 94 3.26 -16.48 -3.14
N PHE A 95 4.08 -17.01 -2.22
CA PHE A 95 5.45 -16.54 -2.01
C PHE A 95 6.25 -16.58 -3.31
N ARG A 96 6.28 -17.72 -4.02
CA ARG A 96 7.00 -17.84 -5.30
C ARG A 96 6.46 -16.91 -6.38
N LYS A 97 5.17 -16.58 -6.36
CA LYS A 97 4.57 -15.66 -7.32
C LYS A 97 5.05 -14.22 -7.07
N LEU A 98 4.96 -13.76 -5.83
CA LEU A 98 5.43 -12.45 -5.40
C LEU A 98 6.95 -12.32 -5.57
N ASP A 99 7.70 -13.32 -5.14
CA ASP A 99 9.16 -13.34 -5.25
C ASP A 99 9.60 -13.18 -6.71
N ARG A 100 9.04 -13.99 -7.64
CA ARG A 100 9.33 -13.84 -9.09
C ARG A 100 8.93 -12.48 -9.65
N PHE A 101 7.88 -11.87 -9.12
CA PHE A 101 7.43 -10.56 -9.57
C PHE A 101 8.43 -9.47 -9.14
N PHE A 102 8.73 -9.36 -7.85
CA PHE A 102 9.66 -8.36 -7.34
C PHE A 102 11.10 -8.62 -7.80
N GLU A 103 11.52 -9.87 -7.95
CA GLU A 103 12.81 -10.23 -8.54
C GLU A 103 12.97 -9.61 -9.94
N ARG A 104 11.94 -9.76 -10.80
CA ARG A 104 11.94 -9.20 -12.15
C ARG A 104 12.05 -7.68 -12.13
N ILE A 105 11.30 -7.01 -11.26
CA ILE A 105 11.34 -5.55 -11.12
C ILE A 105 12.74 -5.11 -10.69
N VAL A 106 13.30 -5.73 -9.65
CA VAL A 106 14.63 -5.38 -9.15
C VAL A 106 15.69 -5.61 -10.23
N ASP A 107 15.62 -6.71 -10.99
CA ASP A 107 16.56 -6.99 -12.07
C ASP A 107 16.47 -5.98 -13.22
N GLN A 108 15.25 -5.61 -13.63
CA GLN A 108 15.02 -4.61 -14.69
C GLN A 108 15.63 -3.26 -14.32
N HIS A 109 15.43 -2.84 -13.07
CA HIS A 109 15.94 -1.56 -12.58
C HIS A 109 17.46 -1.59 -12.32
N ALA A 110 17.98 -2.68 -11.76
CA ALA A 110 19.42 -2.84 -11.53
C ALA A 110 20.22 -2.86 -12.84
N ALA A 111 19.68 -3.48 -13.90
CA ALA A 111 20.30 -3.51 -15.23
C ALA A 111 20.26 -2.13 -15.92
N ALA A 112 19.19 -1.36 -15.73
CA ALA A 112 19.07 -0.02 -16.29
C ALA A 112 20.10 0.97 -15.71
N ASP A 113 20.57 0.74 -14.48
CA ASP A 113 21.60 1.55 -13.83
C ASP A 113 23.03 1.18 -14.28
N ASP A 114 23.26 -0.04 -14.77
CA ASP A 114 24.58 -0.52 -15.19
C ASP A 114 24.96 -0.09 -16.63
N ASP A 115 24.00 0.42 -17.43
CA ASP A 115 24.19 0.88 -18.83
C ASP A 115 24.98 2.20 -18.98
N GLY A 116 25.56 2.73 -17.90
CA GLY A 116 26.53 3.81 -17.92
C GLY A 116 25.97 5.23 -18.20
N PRO A 117 26.85 6.26 -18.29
CA PRO A 117 26.46 7.68 -18.29
C PRO A 117 25.63 8.14 -19.51
N ALA A 118 25.44 7.28 -20.51
CA ALA A 118 24.57 7.54 -21.67
C ALA A 118 23.08 7.36 -21.33
N ALA A 119 22.71 6.46 -20.41
CA ALA A 119 21.34 6.31 -19.91
C ALA A 119 20.97 7.43 -18.92
N ALA A 120 21.93 7.86 -18.08
CA ALA A 120 21.76 9.01 -17.19
C ALA A 120 21.52 10.33 -17.94
N ARG A 121 22.13 10.53 -19.13
CA ARG A 121 21.84 11.69 -20.00
C ARG A 121 20.46 11.63 -20.64
N ARG A 122 19.95 10.44 -21.00
CA ARG A 122 18.56 10.28 -21.48
C ARG A 122 17.53 10.63 -20.39
N LYS A 123 17.81 10.28 -19.13
CA LYS A 123 16.97 10.67 -17.97
C LYS A 123 17.05 12.18 -17.64
N ALA A 124 18.15 12.87 -17.97
CA ALA A 124 18.31 14.30 -17.70
C ALA A 124 17.69 15.22 -18.78
N ASP A 125 17.62 14.76 -20.03
CA ASP A 125 17.07 15.54 -21.16
C ASP A 125 15.54 15.44 -21.27
N ASP A 126 14.91 14.42 -20.64
CA ASP A 126 13.46 14.32 -20.50
C ASP A 126 13.00 15.09 -19.24
N LYS A 127 12.96 16.43 -19.36
CA LYS A 127 12.61 17.39 -18.30
C LYS A 127 11.14 17.28 -17.82
N GLY A 128 10.76 16.15 -17.23
CA GLY A 128 9.43 15.91 -16.67
C GLY A 128 9.26 14.67 -15.75
N SER A 129 10.21 13.73 -15.74
CA SER A 129 10.18 12.48 -14.96
C SER A 129 11.63 12.14 -14.63
N ALA A 130 12.10 11.84 -13.42
CA ALA A 130 11.48 11.29 -12.25
C ALA A 130 12.36 11.70 -11.05
N GLY A 131 11.76 11.93 -9.88
CA GLY A 131 12.49 11.60 -8.66
C GLY A 131 12.73 10.09 -8.69
N SER A 132 13.87 9.62 -8.21
CA SER A 132 14.12 8.19 -8.02
C SER A 132 12.89 7.54 -7.37
N ASP A 133 12.31 6.54 -8.02
CA ASP A 133 11.31 5.70 -7.37
C ASP A 133 11.96 4.92 -6.21
N LEU A 134 11.12 4.38 -5.33
CA LEU A 134 11.60 3.65 -4.16
C LEU A 134 12.51 2.47 -4.55
N VAL A 135 12.23 1.80 -5.66
CA VAL A 135 13.03 0.70 -6.20
C VAL A 135 14.47 1.13 -6.45
N HIS A 136 14.70 2.24 -7.16
CA HIS A 136 16.06 2.72 -7.46
C HIS A 136 16.81 3.07 -6.17
N GLU A 137 16.17 3.79 -5.24
CA GLU A 137 16.78 4.15 -3.95
C GLU A 137 17.17 2.91 -3.12
N LEU A 138 16.32 1.88 -3.09
CA LEU A 138 16.61 0.64 -2.37
C LEU A 138 17.72 -0.17 -3.07
N ILE A 139 17.80 -0.15 -4.40
CA ILE A 139 18.90 -0.78 -5.15
C ILE A 139 20.22 -0.06 -4.88
N ASP A 140 20.22 1.27 -4.86
CA ASP A 140 21.41 2.07 -4.52
C ASP A 140 21.90 1.75 -3.11
N LEU A 141 20.99 1.69 -2.13
CA LEU A 141 21.32 1.27 -0.76
C LEU A 141 21.90 -0.16 -0.72
N TRP A 142 21.34 -1.09 -1.49
CA TRP A 142 21.86 -2.45 -1.62
C TRP A 142 23.25 -2.52 -2.23
N LYS A 143 23.51 -1.77 -3.30
CA LYS A 143 24.83 -1.70 -3.94
C LYS A 143 25.87 -1.06 -3.00
N MET A 144 25.48 -0.07 -2.19
CA MET A 144 26.36 0.58 -1.21
C MET A 144 26.68 -0.30 0.01
N GLU A 145 25.66 -0.91 0.62
CA GLU A 145 25.81 -1.69 1.85
C GLU A 145 26.29 -3.12 1.64
N GLY A 146 26.25 -3.65 0.41
CA GLY A 146 26.88 -4.93 0.04
C GLY A 146 28.38 -5.01 0.37
N ASN A 147 29.02 -3.87 0.67
CA ASN A 147 30.40 -3.77 1.16
C ASN A 147 30.55 -3.76 2.70
N THR A 148 29.46 -3.87 3.48
CA THR A 148 29.50 -3.84 4.94
C THR A 148 29.02 -5.16 5.57
N LYS A 149 29.46 -5.46 6.80
CA LYS A 149 29.24 -6.77 7.47
C LYS A 149 27.81 -6.98 8.01
N GLN A 150 26.97 -5.95 8.02
CA GLN A 150 25.54 -6.02 8.35
C GLN A 150 24.76 -5.85 7.05
N GLY A 151 24.71 -6.91 6.24
CA GLY A 151 24.34 -6.82 4.83
C GLY A 151 22.86 -6.53 4.60
N PHE A 152 22.56 -5.38 4.01
CA PHE A 152 21.34 -5.18 3.25
C PHE A 152 21.44 -5.99 1.95
N THR A 153 20.39 -6.71 1.61
CA THR A 153 20.41 -7.73 0.55
C THR A 153 19.29 -7.45 -0.43
N LYS A 154 19.36 -8.10 -1.60
CA LYS A 154 18.28 -8.10 -2.57
C LYS A 154 16.93 -8.55 -1.98
N ASP A 155 16.96 -9.51 -1.06
CA ASP A 155 15.74 -9.97 -0.38
C ASP A 155 15.13 -8.88 0.52
N HIS A 156 15.97 -8.05 1.16
CA HIS A 156 15.47 -6.88 1.90
C HIS A 156 14.82 -5.86 0.97
N VAL A 157 15.39 -5.62 -0.22
CA VAL A 157 14.76 -4.76 -1.25
C VAL A 157 13.38 -5.31 -1.62
N LYS A 158 13.29 -6.59 -2.03
CA LYS A 158 12.01 -7.22 -2.41
C LYS A 158 10.98 -7.16 -1.28
N ALA A 159 11.39 -7.41 -0.04
CA ALA A 159 10.50 -7.36 1.12
C ALA A 159 9.94 -5.96 1.37
N MET A 160 10.77 -4.91 1.24
CA MET A 160 10.32 -3.52 1.42
C MET A 160 9.37 -3.06 0.31
N LEU A 161 9.59 -3.52 -0.93
CA LEU A 161 8.68 -3.25 -2.04
C LEU A 161 7.33 -3.93 -1.85
N LEU A 162 7.34 -5.21 -1.43
CA LEU A 162 6.13 -5.94 -1.08
C LEU A 162 5.34 -5.23 0.01
N ASP A 163 5.99 -4.84 1.12
CA ASP A 163 5.34 -4.16 2.25
C ASP A 163 4.72 -2.83 1.82
N THR A 164 5.45 -2.03 1.01
CA THR A 164 4.95 -0.76 0.47
C THR A 164 3.73 -0.96 -0.43
N PHE A 165 3.79 -1.95 -1.31
CA PHE A 165 2.73 -2.21 -2.29
C PHE A 165 1.46 -2.77 -1.61
N VAL A 166 1.61 -3.81 -0.80
CA VAL A 166 0.51 -4.47 -0.08
C VAL A 166 -0.08 -3.54 0.98
N GLY A 167 0.77 -2.90 1.78
CA GLY A 167 0.36 -1.97 2.84
C GLY A 167 -0.30 -0.71 2.28
N GLY A 168 0.18 -0.19 1.15
CA GLY A 168 -0.32 1.04 0.55
C GLY A 168 -1.63 0.90 -0.22
N ILE A 169 -1.77 -0.15 -1.03
CA ILE A 169 -2.89 -0.27 -1.97
C ILE A 169 -4.18 -0.65 -1.25
N THR A 170 -4.21 -1.82 -0.61
CA THR A 170 -5.45 -2.38 -0.05
C THR A 170 -6.05 -1.47 1.03
N THR A 171 -5.23 -0.96 1.95
CA THR A 171 -5.70 -0.13 3.07
C THR A 171 -6.30 1.20 2.59
N THR A 172 -5.63 1.87 1.64
CA THR A 172 -6.08 3.15 1.09
C THR A 172 -7.35 2.97 0.27
N SER A 173 -7.41 1.95 -0.59
CA SER A 173 -8.59 1.69 -1.42
C SER A 173 -9.82 1.33 -0.59
N VAL A 174 -9.69 0.48 0.44
CA VAL A 174 -10.80 0.16 1.36
C VAL A 174 -11.27 1.41 2.10
N THR A 175 -10.34 2.25 2.58
CA THR A 175 -10.69 3.52 3.24
C THR A 175 -11.48 4.44 2.32
N LEU A 176 -11.01 4.64 1.08
CA LEU A 176 -11.70 5.48 0.10
C LEU A 176 -13.07 4.92 -0.30
N HIS A 177 -13.17 3.60 -0.44
CA HIS A 177 -14.43 2.93 -0.73
C HIS A 177 -15.48 3.18 0.35
N TRP A 178 -15.11 3.04 1.62
CA TRP A 178 -15.99 3.35 2.75
C TRP A 178 -16.31 4.83 2.86
N ALA A 179 -15.31 5.71 2.65
CA ALA A 179 -15.53 7.15 2.67
C ALA A 179 -16.58 7.57 1.63
N MET A 180 -16.47 7.08 0.39
CA MET A 180 -17.43 7.37 -0.68
C MET A 180 -18.81 6.77 -0.36
N SER A 181 -18.85 5.54 0.16
CA SER A 181 -20.10 4.88 0.55
C SER A 181 -20.86 5.67 1.62
N GLU A 182 -20.16 6.13 2.67
CA GLU A 182 -20.78 6.94 3.73
C GLU A 182 -21.18 8.34 3.23
N LEU A 183 -20.41 8.96 2.34
CA LEU A 183 -20.77 10.25 1.75
C LEU A 183 -22.04 10.16 0.87
N ILE A 184 -22.13 9.13 0.02
CA ILE A 184 -23.31 8.87 -0.82
C ILE A 184 -24.54 8.62 0.05
N ARG A 185 -24.37 7.86 1.15
CA ARG A 185 -25.46 7.54 2.08
C ARG A 185 -25.87 8.72 2.96
N ASN A 186 -25.01 9.74 3.11
CA ASN A 186 -25.26 10.93 3.91
C ASN A 186 -25.15 12.23 3.06
N PRO A 187 -26.14 12.55 2.20
CA PRO A 187 -26.06 13.70 1.27
C PRO A 187 -25.79 15.05 1.96
N ARG A 188 -26.28 15.24 3.19
CA ARG A 188 -26.00 16.44 3.99
C ARG A 188 -24.52 16.60 4.31
N VAL A 189 -23.85 15.50 4.67
CA VAL A 189 -22.41 15.47 4.97
C VAL A 189 -21.61 15.71 3.70
N MET A 190 -22.00 15.05 2.59
CA MET A 190 -21.39 15.25 1.28
C MET A 190 -21.48 16.69 0.82
N LYS A 191 -22.67 17.31 0.91
CA LYS A 191 -22.86 18.72 0.56
C LYS A 191 -21.94 19.63 1.37
N LYS A 192 -21.88 19.45 2.70
CA LYS A 192 -21.01 20.26 3.56
C LYS A 192 -19.51 20.10 3.24
N ALA A 193 -19.06 18.90 2.91
CA ALA A 193 -17.68 18.68 2.47
C ALA A 193 -17.39 19.37 1.13
N GLN A 194 -18.31 19.28 0.16
CA GLN A 194 -18.19 19.99 -1.11
C GLN A 194 -18.19 21.52 -0.93
N ASP A 195 -19.03 22.05 -0.04
CA ASP A 195 -19.11 23.48 0.24
C ASP A 195 -17.80 24.01 0.87
N GLU A 196 -17.20 23.24 1.80
CA GLU A 196 -15.86 23.57 2.33
C GLU A 196 -14.80 23.55 1.23
N ILE A 197 -14.78 22.52 0.38
CA ILE A 197 -13.82 22.41 -0.72
C ILE A 197 -13.96 23.61 -1.66
N ARG A 198 -15.19 23.95 -2.11
CA ARG A 198 -15.44 25.11 -2.98
C ARG A 198 -14.98 26.42 -2.35
N ALA A 199 -15.23 26.61 -1.06
CA ALA A 199 -14.82 27.81 -0.34
C ALA A 199 -13.28 27.96 -0.25
N VAL A 200 -12.56 26.85 -0.07
CA VAL A 200 -11.09 26.85 0.03
C VAL A 200 -10.41 26.96 -1.35
N VAL A 201 -10.98 26.30 -2.36
CA VAL A 201 -10.47 26.34 -3.73
C VAL A 201 -10.70 27.72 -4.36
N GLY A 202 -11.87 28.32 -4.14
CA GLY A 202 -12.20 29.64 -4.68
C GLY A 202 -12.17 29.63 -6.22
N GLU A 203 -11.34 30.52 -6.80
CA GLU A 203 -11.16 30.64 -8.25
C GLU A 203 -10.17 29.63 -8.85
N LYS A 204 -9.49 28.84 -8.00
CA LYS A 204 -8.57 27.81 -8.48
C LYS A 204 -9.35 26.68 -9.17
N GLU A 205 -8.71 26.02 -10.12
CA GLU A 205 -9.30 24.84 -10.77
C GLU A 205 -9.40 23.64 -9.81
N ARG A 206 -8.44 23.52 -8.87
CA ARG A 206 -8.27 22.34 -8.01
C ARG A 206 -7.68 22.66 -6.64
N VAL A 207 -7.87 21.72 -5.72
CA VAL A 207 -7.21 21.70 -4.41
C VAL A 207 -5.71 21.48 -4.61
N GLN A 208 -4.88 22.29 -3.95
CA GLN A 208 -3.43 22.10 -3.94
C GLN A 208 -2.97 21.60 -2.56
N HIS A 209 -1.76 21.03 -2.49
CA HIS A 209 -1.23 20.47 -1.23
C HIS A 209 -1.23 21.48 -0.07
N HIS A 210 -0.94 22.76 -0.35
CA HIS A 210 -0.93 23.82 0.66
C HIS A 210 -2.33 24.19 1.19
N ASP A 211 -3.41 23.74 0.53
CA ASP A 211 -4.79 23.95 0.99
C ASP A 211 -5.25 22.91 2.01
N MET A 212 -4.58 21.76 2.07
CA MET A 212 -4.93 20.65 2.98
C MET A 212 -5.08 21.08 4.45
N PRO A 213 -4.27 22.00 5.01
CA PRO A 213 -4.49 22.55 6.35
C PRO A 213 -5.87 23.20 6.56
N LYS A 214 -6.44 23.82 5.51
CA LYS A 214 -7.70 24.59 5.56
C LYS A 214 -8.95 23.70 5.49
N LEU A 215 -8.85 22.49 4.93
CA LEU A 215 -9.96 21.53 4.77
C LEU A 215 -10.27 20.78 6.08
N LYS A 216 -10.79 21.50 7.08
CA LYS A 216 -11.02 20.98 8.44
C LYS A 216 -12.14 19.95 8.49
N TYR A 217 -13.25 20.21 7.81
CA TYR A 217 -14.41 19.33 7.76
C TYR A 217 -14.11 18.06 6.96
N LEU A 218 -13.41 18.15 5.83
CA LEU A 218 -12.96 16.97 5.10
C LEU A 218 -12.07 16.06 5.96
N LYS A 219 -11.16 16.65 6.75
CA LYS A 219 -10.37 15.87 7.73
C LYS A 219 -11.23 15.17 8.78
N MET A 220 -12.32 15.80 9.23
CA MET A 220 -13.26 15.15 10.13
C MET A 220 -14.01 14.01 9.46
N VAL A 221 -14.39 14.15 8.18
CA VAL A 221 -14.97 13.05 7.39
C VAL A 221 -14.00 11.87 7.34
N VAL A 222 -12.73 12.09 7.00
CA VAL A 222 -11.72 11.03 6.95
C VAL A 222 -11.54 10.35 8.31
N LYS A 223 -11.45 11.13 9.40
CA LYS A 223 -11.36 10.59 10.76
C LYS A 223 -12.58 9.75 11.15
N GLU A 224 -13.77 10.20 10.78
CA GLU A 224 -15.01 9.47 11.06
C GLU A 224 -15.11 8.19 10.23
N THR A 225 -14.63 8.20 8.99
CA THR A 225 -14.47 6.97 8.20
C THR A 225 -13.57 5.97 8.90
N PHE A 226 -12.41 6.38 9.42
CA PHE A 226 -11.54 5.48 10.18
C PHE A 226 -12.18 4.95 11.46
N ARG A 227 -12.98 5.78 12.15
CA ARG A 227 -13.69 5.37 13.38
C ARG A 227 -14.78 4.34 13.10
N LEU A 228 -15.49 4.45 11.97
CA LEU A 228 -16.57 3.56 11.59
C LEU A 228 -16.08 2.29 10.89
N HIS A 229 -15.07 2.43 10.03
CA HIS A 229 -14.59 1.40 9.11
C HIS A 229 -13.06 1.33 9.11
N PRO A 230 -12.43 0.93 10.23
CA PRO A 230 -10.98 0.79 10.30
C PRO A 230 -10.51 -0.28 9.30
N PRO A 231 -9.54 0.03 8.41
CA PRO A 231 -9.05 -0.93 7.42
C PRO A 231 -8.42 -2.19 8.03
N ALA A 232 -7.91 -2.08 9.27
CA ALA A 232 -7.42 -3.20 10.07
C ALA A 232 -8.09 -3.16 11.45
N THR A 233 -9.13 -3.98 11.64
CA THR A 233 -9.86 -4.11 12.91
C THR A 233 -9.03 -4.82 13.97
N LEU A 234 -8.27 -5.84 13.57
CA LEU A 234 -7.23 -6.47 14.37
C LEU A 234 -5.88 -5.98 13.84
N LEU A 235 -5.16 -5.20 14.64
CA LEU A 235 -3.86 -4.69 14.25
C LEU A 235 -2.84 -5.83 14.06
N VAL A 236 -1.79 -5.55 13.29
CA VAL A 236 -0.66 -6.47 13.08
C VAL A 236 -0.17 -6.98 14.44
N PRO A 237 -0.12 -8.31 14.65
CA PRO A 237 0.27 -8.87 15.93
C PRO A 237 1.64 -8.36 16.36
N ARG A 238 1.74 -7.92 17.61
CA ARG A 238 3.01 -7.52 18.24
C ARG A 238 3.55 -8.68 19.04
N GLU A 239 4.86 -8.85 19.07
CA GLU A 239 5.53 -9.78 19.97
C GLU A 239 6.24 -9.00 21.07
N THR A 240 6.07 -9.43 22.32
CA THR A 240 6.74 -8.78 23.46
C THR A 240 8.23 -9.11 23.46
N THR A 241 9.06 -8.08 23.53
CA THR A 241 10.54 -8.22 23.51
C THR A 241 11.15 -8.40 24.89
N ARG A 242 10.36 -8.20 25.95
CA ARG A 242 10.73 -8.45 27.35
C ARG A 242 9.47 -8.61 28.19
N HIS A 243 9.66 -9.11 29.40
CA HIS A 243 8.61 -9.14 30.41
C HIS A 243 8.20 -7.72 30.85
N PHE A 244 6.89 -7.46 30.97
CA PHE A 244 6.35 -6.21 31.54
C PHE A 244 4.94 -6.40 32.10
N LYS A 245 4.44 -5.40 32.83
CA LYS A 245 3.09 -5.42 33.40
C LYS A 245 2.13 -4.51 32.64
N VAL A 246 0.89 -4.97 32.43
CA VAL A 246 -0.22 -4.18 31.87
C VAL A 246 -1.45 -4.38 32.74
N GLY A 247 -2.03 -3.30 33.28
CA GLY A 247 -3.24 -3.39 34.09
C GLY A 247 -3.10 -4.29 35.33
N GLY A 248 -1.88 -4.46 35.87
CA GLY A 248 -1.58 -5.36 36.99
C GLY A 248 -1.25 -6.81 36.60
N TYR A 249 -1.42 -7.20 35.33
CA TYR A 249 -1.08 -8.53 34.82
C TYR A 249 0.36 -8.59 34.33
N ASP A 250 1.05 -9.70 34.62
CA ASP A 250 2.37 -10.01 34.10
C ASP A 250 2.27 -10.54 32.66
N ILE A 251 3.00 -9.90 31.74
CA ILE A 251 3.08 -10.26 30.33
C ILE A 251 4.51 -10.76 30.05
N PRO A 252 4.73 -12.06 29.86
CA PRO A 252 6.03 -12.63 29.53
C PRO A 252 6.59 -12.12 28.20
N GLU A 253 7.90 -12.28 28.00
CA GLU A 253 8.53 -12.18 26.68
C GLU A 253 7.92 -13.18 25.69
N LYS A 254 7.98 -12.90 24.39
CA LYS A 254 7.45 -13.74 23.30
C LYS A 254 5.93 -13.94 23.33
N THR A 255 5.22 -13.11 24.06
CA THR A 255 3.75 -13.08 24.04
C THR A 255 3.29 -12.37 22.78
N LYS A 256 2.40 -13.02 22.02
CA LYS A 256 1.70 -12.40 20.88
C LYS A 256 0.56 -11.52 21.41
N VAL A 257 0.60 -10.23 21.13
CA VAL A 257 -0.38 -9.22 21.52
C VAL A 257 -1.12 -8.75 20.28
N ILE A 258 -2.44 -8.92 20.27
CA ILE A 258 -3.33 -8.45 19.22
C ILE A 258 -4.17 -7.31 19.80
N VAL A 259 -4.12 -6.16 19.14
CA VAL A 259 -4.90 -4.98 19.55
C VAL A 259 -6.15 -4.91 18.69
N ASN A 260 -7.30 -4.85 19.34
CA ASN A 260 -8.58 -4.53 18.69
C ASN A 260 -8.68 -3.00 18.56
N ALA A 261 -8.73 -2.52 17.32
CA ALA A 261 -8.61 -1.10 16.96
C ALA A 261 -9.89 -0.28 17.21
#